data_AF-A0A1E3FWS8-F1
#
_entry.id   AF-A0A1E3FWS8-F1
#
_cell.length_a   1.000
_cell.length_b   1.000
_cell.length_c   1.000
_cell.angle_alpha   90.00
_cell.angle_beta   90.00
_cell.angle_gamma   90.00
#
_symmetry.space_group_name_H-M   'P 1'
#
loop_
_entity.id
_entity.type
_entity.pdbx_description
1 polymer ?
#
loop_
_entity_poly.entity_id
_entity_poly.type
_entity_poly.pdbx_seq_one_letter_code
_entity_poly.pdbx_strand_id
1 'polypeptide(L)'
;MNGLKLALGAVAAVAIATGGVAHAARVGVYIGPGYPYYYPVVPAPYYYPPPVVAVPVDPGPPPEYVEKGQPQDEGDANLWYYCDASKHYYPYVKTCKSGWRSVPARPQ
;
A
#
# COMPACT_ATOMS: atom_id res chain seq x y z
N MET A 1 105.21 -48.48 16.46
CA MET A 1 104.22 -47.63 17.16
C MET A 1 104.00 -46.24 16.52
N ASN A 2 104.85 -45.76 15.60
CA ASN A 2 104.70 -44.41 15.02
C ASN A 2 103.75 -44.34 13.81
N GLY A 3 103.61 -45.42 13.02
CA GLY A 3 102.72 -45.44 11.86
C GLY A 3 101.22 -45.35 12.20
N LEU A 4 100.80 -45.97 13.31
CA LEU A 4 99.40 -45.93 13.77
C LEU A 4 98.96 -44.52 14.17
N LYS A 5 99.87 -43.75 14.79
CA LYS A 5 99.60 -42.36 15.20
C LYS A 5 99.46 -41.43 13.98
N LEU A 6 100.27 -41.66 12.94
CA LEU A 6 100.17 -40.92 11.68
C LEU A 6 98.88 -41.25 10.93
N ALA A 7 98.48 -42.53 10.89
CA ALA A 7 97.22 -42.95 10.29
C ALA A 7 96.00 -42.37 11.01
N LEU A 8 95.98 -42.38 12.34
CA LEU A 8 94.88 -41.76 13.11
C LEU A 8 94.79 -40.25 12.87
N GLY A 9 95.95 -39.57 12.82
CA GLY A 9 96.00 -38.13 12.53
C GLY A 9 95.45 -37.80 11.13
N ALA A 10 95.80 -38.61 10.13
CA ALA A 10 95.30 -38.43 8.76
C ALA A 10 93.78 -38.64 8.67
N VAL A 11 93.24 -39.66 9.35
CA VAL A 11 91.79 -39.94 9.34
C VAL A 11 91.01 -38.82 10.04
N ALA A 12 91.51 -38.32 11.17
CA ALA A 12 90.89 -37.20 11.88
C ALA A 12 90.85 -35.92 11.03
N ALA A 13 91.93 -35.63 10.29
CA ALA A 13 91.98 -34.46 9.40
C ALA A 13 90.97 -34.56 8.24
N VAL A 14 90.80 -35.75 7.67
CA VAL A 14 89.81 -35.97 6.60
C VAL A 14 88.38 -35.82 7.11
N ALA A 15 88.07 -36.37 8.30
CA ALA A 15 86.73 -36.26 8.89
C ALA A 15 86.32 -34.80 9.18
N ILE A 16 87.28 -33.96 9.60
CA ILE A 16 87.05 -32.53 9.84
C ILE A 16 86.86 -31.79 8.50
N ALA A 17 87.61 -32.15 7.46
CA ALA A 17 87.51 -31.50 6.16
C ALA A 17 86.19 -31.80 5.42
N THR A 18 85.56 -32.94 5.68
CA THR A 18 84.28 -33.33 5.05
C THR A 18 83.03 -32.94 5.85
N GLY A 19 83.19 -32.45 7.09
CA GLY A 19 82.08 -32.20 8.02
C GLY A 19 81.33 -30.86 7.86
N GLY A 20 81.70 -30.02 6.90
CA GLY A 20 81.10 -28.70 6.71
C GLY A 20 79.88 -28.72 5.80
N VAL A 21 78.69 -29.09 6.29
CA VAL A 21 77.44 -28.80 5.57
C VAL A 21 76.93 -27.40 5.96
N ALA A 22 77.10 -26.44 5.06
CA ALA A 22 76.54 -25.11 5.24
C ALA A 22 75.05 -25.12 4.87
N HIS A 23 74.17 -25.22 5.86
CA HIS A 23 72.74 -25.00 5.65
C HIS A 23 72.47 -23.50 5.50
N ALA A 24 72.29 -23.05 4.26
CA ALA A 24 71.86 -21.68 3.99
C ALA A 24 70.37 -21.53 4.35
N ALA A 25 70.07 -20.85 5.46
CA ALA A 25 68.72 -20.42 5.76
C ALA A 25 68.31 -19.31 4.77
N ARG A 26 67.19 -19.49 4.08
CA ARG A 26 66.61 -18.45 3.22
C ARG A 26 65.55 -17.69 4.01
N VAL A 27 65.70 -16.37 4.11
CA VAL A 27 64.70 -15.47 4.70
C VAL A 27 63.99 -14.75 3.55
N GLY A 28 62.67 -14.90 3.45
CA GLY A 28 61.84 -14.16 2.50
C GLY A 28 61.17 -12.97 3.20
N VAL A 29 61.21 -11.80 2.57
CA VAL A 29 60.46 -10.61 3.01
C VAL A 29 59.34 -10.36 2.01
N TYR A 30 58.10 -10.36 2.50
CA TYR A 30 56.92 -10.06 1.70
C TYR A 30 56.51 -8.60 1.92
N ILE A 31 56.48 -7.82 0.84
CA ILE A 31 55.97 -6.45 0.82
C ILE A 31 54.73 -6.44 -0.07
N GLY A 32 53.57 -6.66 0.55
CA GLY A 32 52.27 -6.55 -0.11
C GLY A 32 51.63 -5.17 0.12
N PRO A 33 50.58 -4.82 -0.65
CA PRO A 33 49.87 -3.57 -0.46
C PRO A 33 49.15 -3.57 0.89
N GLY A 34 49.78 -2.97 1.90
CA GLY A 34 49.30 -2.91 3.29
C GLY A 34 48.19 -1.89 3.53
N TYR A 35 47.42 -1.52 2.51
CA TYR A 35 46.42 -0.46 2.63
C TYR A 35 45.00 -0.99 2.43
N PRO A 36 44.11 -0.79 3.43
CA PRO A 36 42.70 -1.13 3.27
C PRO A 36 42.07 -0.18 2.25
N TYR A 37 41.50 -0.75 1.19
CA TYR A 37 40.75 0.00 0.20
C TYR A 37 39.39 0.36 0.79
N TYR A 38 39.24 1.61 1.24
CA TYR A 38 37.98 2.08 1.80
C TYR A 38 37.14 2.73 0.70
N TYR A 39 36.00 2.14 0.38
CA TYR A 39 35.04 2.72 -0.55
C TYR A 39 34.04 3.57 0.23
N PRO A 40 33.83 4.86 -0.14
CA PRO A 40 32.85 5.68 0.55
C PRO A 40 31.43 5.19 0.22
N VAL A 41 30.70 4.75 1.24
CA VAL A 41 29.27 4.49 1.16
C VAL A 41 28.55 5.83 1.19
N VAL A 42 27.99 6.23 0.07
CA VAL A 42 27.16 7.45 -0.03
C VAL A 42 25.74 7.12 0.44
N PRO A 43 25.14 7.92 1.34
CA PRO A 43 23.76 7.71 1.77
C PRO A 43 22.80 7.82 0.58
N ALA A 44 21.83 6.91 0.51
CA ALA A 44 20.77 6.99 -0.47
C ALA A 44 19.88 8.22 -0.19
N PRO A 45 19.50 9.00 -1.23
CA PRO A 45 18.64 10.16 -1.05
C PRO A 45 17.25 9.71 -0.62
N TYR A 46 16.78 10.26 0.49
CA TYR A 46 15.45 10.00 1.02
C TYR A 46 14.44 10.97 0.36
N TYR A 47 13.48 10.43 -0.38
CA TYR A 47 12.42 11.22 -1.00
C TYR A 47 11.20 11.26 -0.09
N TYR A 48 10.78 12.47 0.29
CA TYR A 48 9.56 12.68 1.06
C TYR A 48 8.39 12.88 0.09
N PRO A 49 7.30 12.09 0.18
CA PRO A 49 6.14 12.28 -0.68
C PRO A 49 5.41 13.58 -0.31
N PRO A 50 4.82 14.28 -1.29
CA PRO A 50 4.06 15.49 -1.03
C PRO A 50 2.82 15.19 -0.16
N PRO A 51 2.40 16.15 0.68
CA PRO A 51 1.22 15.99 1.51
C PRO A 51 -0.06 15.89 0.66
N VAL A 52 -0.94 14.96 1.01
CA VAL A 52 -2.25 14.81 0.36
C VAL A 52 -3.20 15.88 0.90
N VAL A 53 -3.61 16.80 0.04
CA VAL A 53 -4.63 17.81 0.36
C VAL A 53 -6.01 17.23 0.06
N ALA A 54 -6.80 16.97 1.09
CA ALA A 54 -8.20 16.59 0.92
C ALA A 54 -8.99 17.84 0.51
N VAL A 55 -9.57 17.81 -0.69
CA VAL A 55 -10.53 18.85 -1.13
C VAL A 55 -11.87 18.57 -0.43
N PRO A 56 -12.45 19.53 0.30
CA PRO A 56 -13.78 19.39 0.85
C PRO A 56 -14.78 19.17 -0.29
N VAL A 57 -15.51 18.05 -0.25
CA VAL A 57 -16.62 17.80 -1.16
C VAL A 57 -17.81 18.61 -0.64
N ASP A 58 -18.27 19.57 -1.42
CA ASP A 58 -19.48 20.33 -1.09
C ASP A 58 -20.69 19.38 -1.11
N PRO A 59 -21.47 19.30 -0.01
CA PRO A 59 -22.66 18.48 0.01
C PRO A 59 -23.67 19.06 -0.97
N GLY A 60 -23.95 18.32 -2.04
CA GLY A 60 -24.90 18.73 -3.07
C GLY A 60 -26.26 19.15 -2.50
N PRO A 61 -27.07 19.90 -3.29
CA PRO A 61 -28.33 20.46 -2.82
C PRO A 61 -29.26 19.35 -2.28
N PRO A 62 -30.04 19.65 -1.24
CA PRO A 62 -30.95 18.69 -0.64
C PRO A 62 -31.97 18.19 -1.67
N PRO A 63 -32.45 16.94 -1.56
CA PRO A 63 -33.43 16.40 -2.48
C PRO A 63 -34.73 17.22 -2.43
N GLU A 64 -35.16 17.71 -3.59
CA GLU A 64 -36.42 18.43 -3.75
C GLU A 64 -37.58 17.42 -3.74
N TYR A 65 -38.47 17.54 -2.77
CA TYR A 65 -39.67 16.71 -2.70
C TYR A 65 -40.70 17.21 -3.72
N VAL A 66 -40.94 16.42 -4.76
CA VAL A 66 -42.09 16.61 -5.65
C VAL A 66 -43.23 15.73 -5.14
N GLU A 67 -44.29 16.36 -4.67
CA GLU A 67 -45.51 15.66 -4.31
C GLU A 67 -46.09 15.01 -5.58
N LYS A 68 -45.95 13.68 -5.70
CA LYS A 68 -46.70 12.92 -6.69
C LYS A 68 -48.16 13.02 -6.31
N GLY A 69 -48.93 13.79 -7.09
CA GLY A 69 -50.38 13.76 -7.02
C GLY A 69 -50.84 12.30 -6.98
N GLN A 70 -51.72 12.00 -6.03
CA GLN A 70 -52.34 10.67 -5.97
C GLN A 70 -52.88 10.34 -7.35
N PRO A 71 -52.80 9.08 -7.82
CA PRO A 71 -53.45 8.68 -9.06
C PRO A 71 -54.94 8.93 -8.88
N GLN A 72 -55.39 10.11 -9.29
CA GLN A 72 -56.78 10.40 -9.47
C GLN A 72 -57.13 9.61 -10.72
N ASP A 73 -57.89 8.53 -10.54
CA ASP A 73 -58.53 7.79 -11.62
C ASP A 73 -58.85 8.77 -12.75
N GLU A 74 -58.36 8.49 -13.96
CA GLU A 74 -58.63 9.26 -15.18
C GLU A 74 -60.12 9.21 -15.59
N GLY A 75 -61.01 8.94 -14.65
CA GLY A 75 -62.45 9.17 -14.73
C GLY A 75 -62.76 10.57 -14.22
N ASP A 76 -63.02 11.46 -15.17
CA ASP A 76 -63.87 12.63 -14.93
C ASP A 76 -63.32 13.75 -14.05
N ALA A 77 -62.25 14.41 -14.51
CA ALA A 77 -61.83 15.73 -14.01
C ALA A 77 -62.95 16.81 -14.05
N ASN A 78 -64.10 16.52 -14.65
CA ASN A 78 -65.26 17.40 -14.78
C ASN A 78 -66.49 16.95 -13.96
N LEU A 79 -66.41 15.90 -13.14
CA LEU A 79 -67.51 15.49 -12.27
C LEU A 79 -67.17 15.68 -10.78
N TRP A 80 -68.16 16.19 -10.05
CA TRP A 80 -68.15 16.34 -8.59
C TRP A 80 -69.05 15.28 -7.98
N TYR A 81 -68.71 14.85 -6.77
CA TYR A 81 -69.49 13.88 -6.03
C TYR A 81 -70.30 14.58 -4.93
N TYR A 82 -71.63 14.56 -5.07
CA TYR A 82 -72.58 15.11 -4.12
C TYR A 82 -73.23 14.00 -3.30
N CYS A 83 -73.35 14.22 -1.99
CA CYS A 83 -74.08 13.34 -1.10
C CYS A 83 -75.46 13.93 -0.79
N ASP A 84 -76.54 13.28 -1.24
CA ASP A 84 -77.90 13.76 -1.01
C ASP A 84 -78.32 13.65 0.47
N ALA A 85 -77.79 12.68 1.22
CA ALA A 85 -78.08 12.51 2.65
C ALA A 85 -77.54 13.65 3.52
N SER A 86 -76.32 14.14 3.23
CA SER A 86 -75.68 15.23 3.99
C SER A 86 -75.78 16.58 3.30
N LYS A 87 -76.25 16.62 2.04
CA LYS A 87 -76.32 17.81 1.19
C LYS A 87 -74.98 18.51 0.97
N HIS A 88 -73.88 17.76 0.96
CA HIS A 88 -72.52 18.26 0.82
C HIS A 88 -71.72 17.48 -0.22
N TYR A 89 -70.65 18.10 -0.71
CA TYR A 89 -69.73 17.52 -1.69
C TYR A 89 -68.54 16.83 -1.01
N TYR A 90 -67.92 15.87 -1.70
CA TYR A 90 -66.57 15.43 -1.37
C TYR A 90 -65.57 16.59 -1.54
N PRO A 91 -64.56 16.78 -0.67
CA PRO A 91 -64.17 15.96 0.48
C PRO A 91 -64.80 16.37 1.82
N TYR A 92 -65.72 17.35 1.83
CA TYR A 92 -66.36 17.83 3.07
C TYR A 92 -67.12 16.73 3.80
N VAL A 93 -67.60 15.74 3.04
CA VAL A 93 -68.10 14.48 3.58
C VAL A 93 -67.23 13.36 3.03
N LYS A 94 -66.63 12.55 3.91
CA LYS A 94 -65.76 11.44 3.49
C LYS A 94 -66.55 10.17 3.17
N THR A 95 -67.77 10.03 3.68
CA THR A 95 -68.60 8.83 3.52
C THR A 95 -70.06 9.21 3.40
N CYS A 96 -70.71 8.81 2.30
CA CYS A 96 -72.13 9.04 2.07
C CYS A 96 -72.91 7.73 2.21
N LYS A 97 -73.81 7.63 3.20
CA LYS A 97 -74.63 6.41 3.45
C LYS A 97 -75.57 6.07 2.29
N SER A 98 -76.01 7.09 1.54
CA SER A 98 -76.90 6.93 0.38
C SER A 98 -76.13 6.63 -0.93
N GLY A 99 -74.80 6.52 -0.88
CA GLY A 99 -73.96 6.52 -2.08
C GLY A 99 -73.74 7.93 -2.64
N TRP A 100 -72.75 8.06 -3.52
CA TRP A 100 -72.35 9.32 -4.14
C TRP A 100 -73.09 9.56 -5.47
N ARG A 101 -73.60 10.77 -5.68
CA ARG A 101 -74.16 11.22 -6.95
C ARG A 101 -73.15 12.06 -7.71
N SER A 102 -72.86 11.70 -8.95
CA SER A 102 -71.99 12.47 -9.82
C SER A 102 -72.75 13.64 -10.44
N VAL A 103 -72.23 14.86 -10.33
CA VAL A 103 -72.78 16.08 -10.94
C VAL A 103 -71.70 16.79 -11.75
N PRO A 104 -72.05 17.51 -12.82
CA PRO A 104 -71.06 18.24 -13.59
C PRO A 104 -70.46 19.39 -12.76
N ALA A 105 -69.15 19.59 -12.89
CA ALA A 105 -68.41 20.67 -12.24
C ALA A 105 -68.85 22.07 -12.70
N ARG A 106 -69.38 22.14 -13.92
CA ARG A 106 -69.76 23.39 -14.59
C ARG A 106 -71.20 23.29 -15.06
N PRO A 107 -72.02 24.33 -14.84
CA PRO A 107 -73.32 24.42 -15.49
C PRO A 107 -73.13 24.45 -17.02
N GLN A 108 -74.06 23.81 -17.74
CA GLN A 108 -74.17 23.88 -19.20
C GLN A 108 -75.04 25.07 -19.59
#